data_AF-A0A453SGF6-F1
#
_entry.id   AF-A0A453SGF6-F1
#
_cell.length_a   1.000
_cell.length_b   1.000
_cell.length_c   1.000
_cell.angle_alpha   90.00
_cell.angle_beta   90.00
_cell.angle_gamma   90.00
#
_symmetry.space_group_name_H-M   'P 1'
#
loop_
_entity.id
_entity.type
_entity.pdbx_description
1 polymer ?
#
loop_
_entity_poly.entity_id
_entity_poly.type
_entity_poly.pdbx_seq_one_letter_code
_entity_poly.pdbx_strand_id
1 'polypeptide(L)'
;MLKLFYKVVVTHNYESRCDINVAKSHHFEICHLSIENLKLHCVLVLLGNQCQFCCALLTSTNVLLHVRPVSHEILLIICGDPEIDCYDLFTAVMGPDCCLNASTVCNFLQHATQSTSIKNLIHMSQMIRYEGVRRYDYGNAKENMKHYNQPRPPLYNLSSIPTHVPMFLTHGGQDFLGDVPDTRHLLNTLVRTHDSDNMEVLYVPDYAHADFVIGYNAPQLVYGPMVDFLQRH
;
A
#
# COMPACT_ATOMS: atom_id res chain seq x y z
N MET A 1 41.76 12.66 3.57
CA MET A 1 40.73 13.47 4.26
C MET A 1 39.39 13.07 3.67
N LEU A 2 38.37 12.57 4.37
CA LEU A 2 38.14 12.25 5.78
C LEU A 2 37.25 10.98 5.76
N LYS A 3 37.58 9.97 6.55
CA LYS A 3 36.70 8.84 6.86
C LYS A 3 35.65 9.35 7.86
N LEU A 4 34.36 9.05 7.66
CA LEU A 4 33.38 9.08 8.75
C LEU A 4 32.64 7.75 8.79
N PHE A 5 33.17 6.89 9.66
CA PHE A 5 32.44 5.87 10.38
C PHE A 5 31.37 6.56 11.23
N TYR A 6 30.13 6.07 11.22
CA TYR A 6 29.25 6.29 12.36
C TYR A 6 29.03 4.98 13.11
N LYS A 7 29.21 5.17 14.42
CA LYS A 7 29.46 4.26 15.51
C LYS A 7 28.10 3.79 16.03
N VAL A 8 27.87 2.48 16.04
CA VAL A 8 26.77 1.89 16.81
C VAL A 8 27.12 2.08 18.27
N VAL A 9 26.40 2.95 18.96
CA VAL A 9 26.46 3.06 20.42
C VAL A 9 25.47 2.03 20.96
N VAL A 10 25.99 0.94 21.51
CA VAL A 10 25.22 0.00 22.32
C VAL A 10 25.23 0.55 23.74
N THR A 11 24.12 1.13 24.18
CA THR A 11 23.87 1.38 25.60
C THR A 11 23.07 0.20 26.15
N HIS A 12 23.74 -0.65 26.93
CA HIS A 12 23.04 -1.52 27.88
C HIS A 12 22.52 -0.65 29.02
N ASN A 13 21.21 -0.56 29.19
CA ASN A 13 20.56 -0.39 30.48
C ASN A 13 19.10 -0.82 30.36
N TYR A 14 18.68 -1.68 31.28
CA TYR A 14 17.32 -2.18 31.41
C TYR A 14 16.41 -1.06 31.92
N GLU A 15 15.49 -0.59 31.09
CA GLU A 15 14.26 0.11 31.50
C GLU A 15 13.32 0.23 30.29
N SER A 16 12.07 -0.18 30.45
CA SER A 16 11.04 -0.15 29.40
C SER A 16 10.62 1.30 29.11
N ARG A 17 11.14 1.90 28.03
CA ARG A 17 10.66 3.18 27.47
C ARG A 17 10.62 3.11 25.95
N CYS A 18 9.46 3.44 25.38
CA CYS A 18 9.34 3.83 23.97
C CYS A 18 10.00 5.21 23.79
N ASP A 19 11.29 5.26 23.50
CA ASP A 19 11.97 6.51 23.13
C ASP A 19 11.92 6.71 21.60
N ILE A 20 11.03 7.59 21.16
CA ILE A 20 10.99 8.10 19.77
C ILE A 20 12.14 9.08 19.60
N ASN A 21 13.29 8.63 19.07
CA ASN A 21 14.37 9.53 18.68
C ASN A 21 14.11 10.09 17.27
N VAL A 22 13.71 11.35 17.19
CA VAL A 22 13.52 12.10 15.94
C VAL A 22 14.88 12.59 15.44
N ALA A 23 15.45 11.91 14.43
CA ALA A 23 16.60 12.41 13.70
C ALA A 23 16.12 13.32 12.54
N LYS A 24 16.33 14.64 12.68
CA LYS A 24 16.07 15.60 11.60
C LYS A 24 17.13 15.49 10.51
N SER A 25 16.75 14.89 9.37
CA SER A 25 17.44 15.04 8.09
C SER A 25 16.58 15.92 7.20
N HIS A 26 17.19 16.86 6.47
CA HIS A 26 16.51 18.02 5.89
C HIS A 26 15.36 17.77 4.91
N HIS A 27 14.98 16.52 4.57
CA HIS A 27 13.83 16.21 3.73
C HIS A 27 12.96 15.02 4.20
N PHE A 28 13.25 14.34 5.32
CA PHE A 28 12.46 13.20 5.82
C PHE A 28 12.62 13.00 7.33
N GLU A 29 11.54 12.72 8.05
CA GLU A 29 11.60 12.13 9.40
C GLU A 29 11.55 10.60 9.28
N ILE A 30 12.54 9.92 9.85
CA ILE A 30 12.61 8.46 9.91
C ILE A 30 12.30 8.06 11.35
N CYS A 31 11.15 7.42 11.59
CA CYS A 31 10.84 6.81 12.88
C CYS A 31 11.45 5.40 12.92
N HIS A 32 12.39 5.17 13.84
CA HIS A 32 12.90 3.84 14.14
C HIS A 32 11.99 3.16 15.17
N LEU A 33 11.27 2.12 14.77
CA LEU A 33 10.65 1.18 15.72
C LEU A 33 11.61 -0.01 15.88
N SER A 34 12.19 -0.18 17.06
CA SER A 34 13.05 -1.33 17.38
C SER A 34 12.31 -2.25 18.34
N ILE A 35 11.80 -3.39 17.85
CA ILE A 35 11.26 -4.47 18.69
C ILE A 35 12.41 -5.45 18.92
N GLU A 36 12.79 -5.67 20.18
CA GLU A 36 13.87 -6.61 20.51
C GLU A 36 13.54 -8.02 19.98
N ASN A 37 14.46 -8.57 19.18
CA ASN A 37 14.44 -9.86 18.46
C ASN A 37 13.91 -9.91 17.01
N LEU A 38 13.24 -8.87 16.51
CA LEU A 38 12.97 -8.75 15.06
C LEU A 38 13.57 -7.44 14.56
N LYS A 39 14.61 -7.52 13.70
CA LYS A 39 15.02 -6.36 12.89
C LYS A 39 13.96 -6.09 11.82
N LEU A 40 12.78 -5.60 12.21
CA LEU A 40 11.84 -4.96 11.30
C LEU A 40 12.41 -3.58 10.95
N HIS A 41 12.93 -3.44 9.74
CA HIS A 41 13.11 -2.12 9.16
C HIS A 41 11.77 -1.64 8.60
N CYS A 42 10.84 -1.23 9.47
CA CYS A 42 9.64 -0.54 8.99
C CYS A 42 10.08 0.81 8.42
N VAL A 43 9.75 1.05 7.16
CA VAL A 43 9.96 2.34 6.53
C VAL A 43 8.64 3.07 6.69
N LEU A 44 8.55 3.95 7.69
CA LEU A 44 7.50 4.97 7.67
C LEU A 44 7.75 5.83 6.44
N VAL A 45 6.85 5.76 5.45
CA VAL A 45 6.89 6.67 4.31
C VAL A 45 5.94 7.80 4.64
N LEU A 46 6.47 9.01 4.80
CA LEU A 46 5.64 10.21 4.87
C LEU A 46 5.00 10.41 3.49
N LEU A 47 3.68 10.25 3.43
CA LEU A 47 2.85 10.69 2.30
C LEU A 47 2.08 11.92 2.77
N GLY A 48 2.59 13.11 2.43
CA GLY A 48 2.01 14.38 2.90
C GLY A 48 2.22 14.63 4.39
N ASN A 49 1.15 15.00 5.11
CA ASN A 49 1.15 15.30 6.56
C ASN A 49 0.84 14.07 7.43
N GLN A 50 0.77 12.86 6.86
CA GLN A 50 0.44 11.65 7.61
C GLN A 50 1.55 10.61 7.51
N CYS A 51 1.82 9.95 8.63
CA CYS A 51 2.76 8.84 8.75
C CYS A 51 2.09 7.53 8.31
N GLN A 52 2.28 7.11 7.06
CA GLN A 52 1.77 5.82 6.60
C GLN A 52 2.68 4.68 7.08
N PHE A 53 2.10 3.70 7.77
CA PHE A 53 2.80 2.47 8.16
C PHE A 53 3.09 1.62 6.92
N CYS A 54 4.35 1.57 6.48
CA CYS A 54 4.82 0.61 5.48
C CYS A 54 5.88 -0.30 6.12
N CYS A 55 5.47 -1.37 6.79
CA CYS A 55 6.44 -2.37 7.25
C CYS A 55 6.89 -3.23 6.07
N ALA A 56 8.02 -2.86 5.46
CA ALA A 56 8.79 -3.78 4.64
C ALA A 56 9.71 -4.61 5.55
N LEU A 57 9.46 -5.91 5.67
CA LEU A 57 10.45 -6.85 6.19
C LEU A 57 11.64 -6.90 5.21
N LEU A 58 12.60 -5.99 5.36
CA LEU A 58 13.84 -6.02 4.58
C LEU A 58 14.80 -7.06 5.18
N THR A 59 14.64 -8.32 4.79
CA THR A 59 15.74 -9.30 4.89
C THR A 59 16.35 -9.48 3.50
N SER A 60 17.68 -9.44 3.45
CA SER A 60 18.49 -9.38 2.22
C SER A 60 18.57 -10.71 1.46
N THR A 61 17.57 -11.58 1.55
CA THR A 61 17.60 -12.92 0.96
C THR A 61 16.37 -13.16 0.09
N ASN A 62 16.59 -13.69 -1.11
CA ASN A 62 15.57 -14.17 -2.05
C ASN A 62 14.77 -15.32 -1.43
N VAL A 63 13.87 -15.00 -0.52
CA VAL A 63 12.98 -15.97 0.11
C VAL A 63 11.58 -15.64 -0.37
N LEU A 64 10.95 -16.63 -1.01
CA LEU A 64 9.51 -16.75 -1.07
C LEU A 64 9.04 -16.85 0.39
N LEU A 65 8.92 -15.72 1.08
CA LEU A 65 8.42 -15.73 2.44
C LEU A 65 7.03 -16.34 2.34
N HIS A 66 6.84 -17.43 3.07
CA HIS A 66 5.55 -17.71 3.67
C HIS A 66 5.27 -16.52 4.60
N VAL A 67 4.86 -15.38 4.05
CA VAL A 67 4.55 -14.15 4.80
C VAL A 67 3.33 -14.39 5.67
N ARG A 68 2.49 -15.39 5.33
CA ARG A 68 1.26 -15.72 6.05
C ARG A 68 1.49 -16.01 7.54
N PRO A 69 2.32 -16.99 7.95
CA PRO A 69 2.58 -17.23 9.38
C PRO A 69 3.20 -16.01 10.07
N VAL A 70 4.20 -15.35 9.48
CA VAL A 70 4.90 -14.23 10.15
C VAL A 70 4.01 -12.99 10.28
N SER A 71 3.30 -12.58 9.23
CA SER A 71 2.41 -11.42 9.28
C SER A 71 1.19 -11.68 10.17
N HIS A 72 0.66 -12.89 10.17
CA HIS A 72 -0.43 -13.29 11.05
C HIS A 72 0.03 -13.35 12.51
N GLU A 73 1.22 -13.89 12.81
CA GLU A 73 1.80 -13.88 14.16
C GLU A 73 2.07 -12.47 14.65
N ILE A 74 2.67 -11.60 13.83
CA ILE A 74 2.90 -10.19 14.17
C ILE A 74 1.56 -9.49 14.44
N LEU A 75 0.56 -9.69 13.58
CA LEU A 75 -0.74 -9.09 13.75
C LEU A 75 -1.43 -9.60 15.02
N LEU A 76 -1.34 -10.89 15.34
CA LEU A 76 -1.87 -11.43 16.59
C LEU A 76 -1.16 -10.86 17.82
N ILE A 77 0.14 -10.59 17.75
CA ILE A 77 0.89 -9.96 18.85
C ILE A 77 0.46 -8.51 19.02
N ILE A 78 0.38 -7.74 17.93
CA ILE A 78 0.00 -6.32 17.96
C ILE A 78 -1.47 -6.16 18.39
N CYS A 79 -2.38 -6.90 17.76
CA CYS A 79 -3.82 -6.85 18.06
C CYS A 79 -4.23 -7.62 19.30
N GLY A 80 -3.31 -8.38 19.90
CA GLY A 80 -3.53 -9.05 21.18
C GLY A 80 -3.25 -8.13 22.38
N ASP A 81 -2.59 -6.99 22.15
CA ASP A 81 -2.35 -5.98 23.17
C ASP A 81 -3.63 -5.14 23.38
N PRO A 82 -4.20 -5.10 24.60
CA PRO A 82 -5.40 -4.33 24.88
C PRO A 82 -5.20 -2.81 24.76
N GLU A 83 -3.96 -2.31 24.71
CA GLU A 83 -3.67 -0.88 24.49
C GLU A 83 -3.69 -0.47 23.00
N ILE A 84 -3.74 -1.44 22.07
CA ILE A 84 -3.71 -1.18 20.63
C ILE A 84 -5.09 -1.48 20.03
N ASP A 85 -5.75 -0.44 19.51
CA ASP A 85 -6.94 -0.63 18.69
C ASP A 85 -6.54 -1.03 17.26
N CYS A 86 -6.74 -2.30 16.91
CA CYS A 86 -6.45 -2.78 15.56
C CYS A 86 -7.40 -2.26 14.49
N TYR A 87 -8.54 -1.69 14.88
CA TYR A 87 -9.37 -0.90 13.97
C TYR A 87 -8.65 0.38 13.56
N ASP A 88 -7.99 1.06 14.51
CA ASP A 88 -7.23 2.28 14.23
C ASP A 88 -6.02 1.99 13.33
N LEU A 89 -5.30 0.89 13.57
CA LEU A 89 -4.21 0.46 12.69
C LEU A 89 -4.70 0.17 11.26
N PHE A 90 -5.87 -0.46 11.13
CA PHE A 90 -6.47 -0.78 9.85
C PHE A 90 -6.87 0.48 9.07
N THR A 91 -7.58 1.40 9.73
CA THR A 91 -8.02 2.67 9.14
C THR A 91 -6.85 3.61 8.82
N ALA A 92 -5.75 3.56 9.59
CA ALA A 92 -4.53 4.31 9.27
C ALA A 92 -3.90 3.90 7.93
N VAL A 93 -4.14 2.67 7.45
CA VAL A 93 -3.63 2.19 6.16
C VAL A 93 -4.67 2.33 5.06
N MET A 94 -5.91 1.92 5.34
CA MET A 94 -6.98 1.84 4.34
C MET A 94 -7.71 3.17 4.13
N GLY A 95 -7.62 4.09 5.09
CA GLY A 95 -8.40 5.33 5.17
C GLY A 95 -9.54 5.26 6.20
N PRO A 96 -10.13 6.41 6.57
CA PRO A 96 -11.26 6.46 7.49
C PRO A 96 -12.51 5.92 6.80
N ASP A 97 -12.95 4.74 7.22
CA ASP A 97 -14.11 4.07 6.65
C ASP A 97 -15.43 4.59 7.25
N CYS A 98 -16.50 4.53 6.45
CA CYS A 98 -17.86 4.85 6.92
C CYS A 98 -18.64 3.63 7.39
N CYS A 99 -18.24 2.46 6.91
CA CYS A 99 -19.17 1.39 6.61
C CYS A 99 -18.66 0.01 7.05
N LEU A 100 -17.65 -0.02 7.93
CA LEU A 100 -17.16 -1.22 8.57
C LEU A 100 -17.55 -1.26 10.05
N ASN A 101 -17.39 -2.43 10.64
CA ASN A 101 -17.48 -2.62 12.08
C ASN A 101 -16.29 -3.46 12.53
N ALA A 102 -15.91 -3.33 13.80
CA ALA A 102 -14.73 -4.00 14.34
C ALA A 102 -14.73 -5.52 14.12
N SER A 103 -15.89 -6.17 14.25
CA SER A 103 -16.00 -7.62 14.02
C SER A 103 -15.71 -8.02 12.56
N THR A 104 -16.16 -7.21 11.59
CA THR A 104 -15.86 -7.41 10.16
C THR A 104 -14.37 -7.22 9.89
N VAL A 105 -13.75 -6.16 10.43
CA VAL A 105 -12.31 -5.90 10.28
C VAL A 105 -11.47 -7.02 10.89
N CYS A 106 -11.80 -7.46 12.11
CA CYS A 106 -11.12 -8.59 12.76
C CYS A 106 -11.22 -9.88 11.93
N ASN A 107 -12.42 -10.23 11.46
CA ASN A 107 -12.64 -11.40 10.60
C ASN A 107 -11.88 -11.28 9.28
N PHE A 108 -11.88 -10.09 8.67
CA PHE A 108 -11.13 -9.82 7.46
C PHE A 108 -9.64 -10.03 7.69
N LEU A 109 -9.06 -9.42 8.72
CA LEU A 109 -7.64 -9.50 9.05
C LEU A 109 -7.12 -10.93 9.28
N GLN A 110 -7.94 -11.82 9.84
CA GLN A 110 -7.63 -13.25 10.00
C GLN A 110 -7.45 -13.99 8.65
N HIS A 111 -8.04 -13.48 7.57
CA HIS A 111 -8.07 -14.16 6.27
C HIS A 111 -7.38 -13.38 5.15
N ALA A 112 -7.35 -12.05 5.25
CA ALA A 112 -6.96 -11.13 4.18
C ALA A 112 -5.46 -11.02 3.97
N THR A 113 -4.65 -11.36 4.97
CA THR A 113 -3.17 -11.35 4.88
C THR A 113 -2.67 -12.53 4.06
N GLN A 114 -3.07 -12.59 2.79
CA GLN A 114 -2.51 -13.52 1.83
C GLN A 114 -1.07 -13.10 1.50
N SER A 115 -0.18 -14.08 1.39
CA SER A 115 1.23 -13.79 1.14
C SER A 115 1.45 -13.19 -0.25
N THR A 116 2.35 -12.22 -0.31
CA THR A 116 2.89 -11.68 -1.57
C THR A 116 4.42 -11.80 -1.56
N SER A 117 5.05 -11.75 -2.74
CA SER A 117 6.51 -11.74 -2.84
C SER A 117 7.11 -10.40 -2.35
N ILE A 118 8.32 -10.44 -1.79
CA ILE A 118 9.11 -9.23 -1.48
C ILE A 118 9.27 -8.36 -2.73
N LYS A 119 9.45 -9.00 -3.89
CA LYS A 119 9.59 -8.29 -5.17
C LYS A 119 8.37 -7.39 -5.45
N ASN A 120 7.17 -7.85 -5.15
CA ASN A 120 5.95 -7.05 -5.31
C ASN A 120 5.91 -5.87 -4.33
N LEU A 121 6.29 -6.07 -3.07
CA LEU A 121 6.37 -4.99 -2.07
C LEU A 121 7.41 -3.93 -2.46
N ILE A 122 8.58 -4.36 -2.94
CA ILE A 122 9.60 -3.45 -3.50
C ILE A 122 9.03 -2.71 -4.70
N HIS A 123 8.29 -3.39 -5.60
CA HIS A 123 7.69 -2.75 -6.77
C HIS A 123 6.70 -1.65 -6.38
N MET A 124 5.83 -1.91 -5.40
CA MET A 124 4.90 -0.90 -4.87
C MET A 124 5.68 0.30 -4.32
N SER A 125 6.75 0.07 -3.55
CA SER A 125 7.61 1.17 -3.05
C SER A 125 8.28 1.96 -4.17
N GLN A 126 8.62 1.32 -5.30
CA GLN A 126 9.18 2.00 -6.47
C GLN A 126 8.13 2.90 -7.12
N MET A 127 6.88 2.46 -7.22
CA MET A 127 5.79 3.27 -7.78
C MET A 127 5.44 4.48 -6.90
N ILE A 128 5.54 4.33 -5.57
CA ILE A 128 5.36 5.47 -4.65
C ILE A 128 6.48 6.50 -4.79
N ARG A 129 7.73 6.04 -4.98
CA ARG A 129 8.92 6.93 -5.04
C ARG A 129 9.12 7.60 -6.39
N TYR A 130 8.64 6.99 -7.47
CA TYR A 130 8.87 7.44 -8.82
C TYR A 130 7.55 7.65 -9.54
N GLU A 131 7.38 8.80 -10.19
CA GLU A 131 6.14 9.14 -10.88
C GLU A 131 5.78 8.11 -11.98
N GLY A 132 4.53 7.64 -11.96
CA GLY A 132 3.94 6.82 -13.01
C GLY A 132 4.11 5.31 -12.84
N VAL A 133 3.13 4.57 -13.37
CA VAL A 133 3.08 3.10 -13.30
C VAL A 133 4.09 2.51 -14.29
N ARG A 134 5.13 1.86 -13.77
CA ARG A 134 6.23 1.29 -14.56
C ARG A 134 6.49 -0.16 -14.20
N ARG A 135 7.22 -0.87 -15.05
CA ARG A 135 7.71 -2.22 -14.72
C ARG A 135 8.72 -2.17 -13.56
N TYR A 136 8.96 -3.32 -12.93
CA TYR A 136 9.89 -3.45 -11.81
C TYR A 136 11.30 -2.97 -12.15
N ASP A 137 11.88 -2.12 -11.31
CA ASP A 137 13.29 -1.74 -11.45
C ASP A 137 14.19 -2.77 -10.75
N TYR A 138 15.10 -3.40 -11.50
CA TYR A 138 16.07 -4.35 -10.96
C TYR A 138 17.27 -3.66 -10.27
N GLY A 139 17.25 -2.34 -10.14
CA GLY A 139 18.19 -1.55 -9.36
C GLY A 139 19.46 -1.16 -10.11
N ASN A 140 19.67 -1.68 -11.32
CA ASN A 140 20.75 -1.23 -12.20
C ASN A 140 20.46 -1.48 -13.69
N ALA A 141 21.12 -0.71 -14.54
CA ALA A 141 20.92 -0.74 -15.99
C ALA A 141 21.24 -2.11 -16.62
N LYS A 142 22.25 -2.84 -16.13
CA LYS A 142 22.63 -4.14 -16.67
C LYS A 142 21.51 -5.17 -16.46
N GLU A 143 20.91 -5.22 -15.27
CA GLU A 143 19.79 -6.12 -15.01
C GLU A 143 18.53 -5.68 -15.75
N ASN A 144 18.22 -4.38 -15.80
CA ASN A 144 17.09 -3.88 -16.60
C ASN A 144 17.25 -4.21 -18.09
N MET A 145 18.46 -4.12 -18.63
CA MET A 145 18.74 -4.51 -20.02
C MET A 145 18.43 -5.99 -20.27
N LYS A 146 18.75 -6.90 -19.34
CA LYS A 146 18.43 -8.33 -19.47
C LYS A 146 16.92 -8.59 -19.52
N HIS A 147 16.12 -7.78 -18.83
CA HIS A 147 14.68 -7.97 -18.72
C HIS A 147 13.87 -7.22 -19.78
N TYR A 148 14.35 -6.05 -20.19
CA TYR A 148 13.56 -5.11 -21.00
C TYR A 148 14.25 -4.68 -22.29
N ASN A 149 15.51 -5.06 -22.51
CA ASN A 149 16.36 -4.52 -23.58
C ASN A 149 16.50 -2.99 -23.54
N GLN A 150 16.29 -2.39 -22.36
CA GLN A 150 16.46 -0.96 -22.10
C GLN A 150 17.00 -0.75 -20.68
N PRO A 151 17.78 0.31 -20.42
CA PRO A 151 18.48 0.51 -19.15
C PRO A 151 17.55 0.95 -18.00
N ARG A 152 16.35 1.44 -18.32
CA ARG A 152 15.32 1.86 -17.35
C ARG A 152 14.06 1.04 -17.56
N PRO A 153 13.30 0.68 -16.52
CA PRO A 153 12.04 -0.02 -16.69
C PRO A 153 11.05 0.84 -17.51
N PRO A 154 10.36 0.27 -18.52
CA PRO A 154 9.38 1.02 -19.29
C PRO A 154 8.12 1.33 -18.46
N LEU A 155 7.45 2.44 -18.81
CA LEU A 155 6.12 2.77 -18.32
C LEU A 155 5.07 1.82 -18.92
N TYR A 156 3.99 1.56 -18.18
CA TYR A 156 2.79 0.97 -18.75
C TYR A 156 2.04 2.03 -19.55
N ASN A 157 1.79 1.77 -20.83
CA ASN A 157 1.00 2.66 -21.66
C ASN A 157 -0.49 2.37 -21.45
N LEU A 158 -1.18 3.20 -20.67
CA LEU A 158 -2.62 3.02 -20.41
C LEU A 158 -3.46 3.11 -21.70
N SER A 159 -2.97 3.80 -22.73
CA SER A 159 -3.62 3.86 -24.05
C SER A 159 -3.61 2.51 -24.79
N SER A 160 -2.86 1.50 -24.31
CA SER A 160 -2.88 0.16 -24.91
C SER A 160 -4.04 -0.70 -24.41
N ILE A 161 -4.81 -0.24 -23.43
CA ILE A 161 -6.04 -0.91 -23.02
C ILE A 161 -7.03 -0.79 -24.20
N PRO A 162 -7.62 -1.88 -24.71
CA PRO A 162 -8.47 -1.81 -25.89
C PRO A 162 -9.70 -0.93 -25.65
N THR A 163 -9.94 0.01 -26.56
CA THR A 163 -10.96 1.07 -26.40
C THR A 163 -12.40 0.55 -26.33
N HIS A 164 -12.64 -0.65 -26.85
CA HIS A 164 -13.94 -1.32 -26.90
C HIS A 164 -14.25 -2.17 -25.67
N VAL A 165 -13.31 -2.30 -24.72
CA VAL A 165 -13.56 -3.05 -23.48
C VAL A 165 -14.38 -2.16 -22.55
N PRO A 166 -15.60 -2.57 -22.15
CA PRO A 166 -16.39 -1.84 -21.18
C PRO A 166 -15.69 -1.80 -19.83
N MET A 167 -15.69 -0.63 -19.16
CA MET A 167 -15.06 -0.43 -17.86
C MET A 167 -16.03 0.18 -16.85
N PHE A 168 -16.16 -0.48 -15.71
CA PHE A 168 -16.81 0.08 -14.53
C PHE A 168 -15.75 0.40 -13.49
N LEU A 169 -15.54 1.70 -13.21
CA LEU A 169 -14.50 2.19 -12.32
C LEU A 169 -15.10 2.80 -11.07
N THR A 170 -14.80 2.22 -9.91
CA THR A 170 -15.25 2.75 -8.61
C THR A 170 -14.09 3.35 -7.85
N HIS A 171 -14.29 4.50 -7.20
CA HIS A 171 -13.28 5.07 -6.31
C HIS A 171 -13.88 5.82 -5.11
N GLY A 172 -13.12 5.88 -4.02
CA GLY A 172 -13.55 6.40 -2.72
C GLY A 172 -12.99 7.79 -2.43
N GLY A 173 -13.70 8.59 -1.64
CA GLY A 173 -13.20 9.91 -1.20
C GLY A 173 -12.28 9.84 0.01
N GLN A 174 -12.36 8.76 0.78
CA GLN A 174 -11.51 8.49 1.95
C GLN A 174 -10.46 7.40 1.67
N ASP A 175 -10.33 6.92 0.44
CA ASP A 175 -9.40 5.86 0.07
C ASP A 175 -7.95 6.38 0.08
N PHE A 176 -7.13 5.85 0.98
CA PHE A 176 -5.71 6.24 1.10
C PHE A 176 -4.79 5.49 0.12
N LEU A 177 -5.21 4.34 -0.43
CA LEU A 177 -4.40 3.56 -1.38
C LEU A 177 -4.76 3.87 -2.83
N GLY A 178 -6.00 4.27 -3.09
CA GLY A 178 -6.53 4.77 -4.35
C GLY A 178 -7.03 6.20 -4.20
N ASP A 179 -6.14 7.13 -3.84
CA ASP A 179 -6.53 8.49 -3.49
C ASP A 179 -7.18 9.26 -4.65
N VAL A 180 -7.96 10.29 -4.29
CA VAL A 180 -8.70 11.10 -5.27
C VAL A 180 -7.80 11.74 -6.33
N PRO A 181 -6.62 12.30 -6.00
CA PRO A 181 -5.63 12.73 -6.98
C PRO A 181 -5.22 11.67 -8.01
N ASP A 182 -4.78 10.48 -7.59
CA ASP A 182 -4.28 9.46 -8.50
C ASP A 182 -5.40 8.86 -9.35
N THR A 183 -6.56 8.60 -8.75
CA THR A 183 -7.75 8.10 -9.48
C THR A 183 -8.25 9.12 -10.51
N ARG A 184 -8.24 10.41 -10.19
CA ARG A 184 -8.54 11.47 -11.16
C ARG A 184 -7.53 11.52 -12.30
N HIS A 185 -6.24 11.32 -12.01
CA HIS A 185 -5.20 11.25 -13.04
C HIS A 185 -5.42 10.04 -13.98
N LEU A 186 -5.75 8.88 -13.41
CA LEU A 186 -6.10 7.67 -14.16
C LEU A 186 -7.30 7.91 -15.06
N LEU A 187 -8.41 8.41 -14.52
CA LEU A 187 -9.63 8.70 -15.28
C LEU A 187 -9.39 9.68 -16.42
N ASN A 188 -8.67 10.78 -16.16
CA ASN A 188 -8.32 11.75 -17.22
C ASN A 188 -7.45 11.14 -18.33
N THR A 189 -6.64 10.12 -18.00
CA THR A 189 -5.85 9.40 -19.00
C THR A 189 -6.73 8.45 -19.81
N LEU A 190 -7.62 7.70 -19.15
CA LEU A 190 -8.51 6.74 -19.81
C LEU A 190 -9.57 7.41 -20.67
N VAL A 191 -10.23 8.48 -20.19
CA VAL A 191 -11.27 9.23 -20.95
C VAL A 191 -10.73 9.78 -22.27
N ARG A 192 -9.42 10.06 -22.37
CA ARG A 192 -8.81 10.53 -23.62
C ARG A 192 -8.68 9.45 -24.68
N THR A 193 -8.69 8.19 -24.29
CA THR A 193 -8.36 7.06 -25.18
C THR A 193 -9.50 6.06 -25.31
N HIS A 194 -10.38 5.96 -24.32
CA HIS A 194 -11.51 5.05 -24.30
C HIS A 194 -12.79 5.69 -24.82
N ASP A 195 -13.68 4.84 -25.36
CA ASP A 195 -15.03 5.24 -25.71
C ASP A 195 -15.81 5.58 -24.43
N SER A 196 -16.30 6.82 -24.32
CA SER A 196 -17.03 7.30 -23.15
C SER A 196 -18.31 6.51 -22.91
N ASP A 197 -18.92 5.97 -23.96
CA ASP A 197 -20.17 5.20 -23.85
C ASP A 197 -19.96 3.83 -23.21
N ASN A 198 -18.71 3.35 -23.20
CA ASN A 198 -18.29 2.07 -22.60
C ASN A 198 -17.65 2.24 -21.23
N MET A 199 -17.68 3.44 -20.62
CA MET A 199 -17.06 3.70 -19.33
C MET A 199 -18.04 4.32 -18.33
N GLU A 200 -18.30 3.60 -17.26
CA GLU A 200 -19.10 4.08 -16.13
C GLU A 200 -18.18 4.29 -14.91
N VAL A 201 -18.31 5.45 -14.26
CA VAL A 201 -17.51 5.82 -13.09
C VAL A 201 -18.42 6.07 -11.90
N LEU A 202 -18.16 5.38 -10.79
CA LEU A 202 -18.89 5.52 -9.54
C LEU A 202 -17.95 6.08 -8.46
N TYR A 203 -18.24 7.29 -8.00
CA TYR A 203 -17.55 7.91 -6.88
C TYR A 203 -18.37 7.77 -5.59
N VAL A 204 -17.76 7.25 -4.52
CA VAL A 204 -18.38 7.09 -3.22
C VAL A 204 -17.59 7.91 -2.18
N PRO A 205 -18.03 9.13 -1.82
CA PRO A 205 -17.22 10.08 -1.05
C PRO A 205 -16.73 9.55 0.30
N ASP A 206 -17.54 8.76 0.97
CA ASP A 206 -17.25 8.30 2.34
C ASP A 206 -16.57 6.92 2.37
N TYR A 207 -16.27 6.33 1.21
CA TYR A 207 -15.57 5.04 1.14
C TYR A 207 -14.06 5.20 1.29
N ALA A 208 -13.50 4.41 2.20
CA ALA A 208 -12.10 4.04 2.28
C ALA A 208 -11.81 2.79 1.44
N HIS A 209 -10.54 2.38 1.35
CA HIS A 209 -10.10 1.33 0.42
C HIS A 209 -10.83 -0.01 0.62
N ALA A 210 -11.07 -0.38 1.88
CA ALA A 210 -11.66 -1.67 2.21
C ALA A 210 -13.19 -1.69 2.12
N ASP A 211 -13.87 -0.54 2.12
CA ASP A 211 -15.33 -0.45 2.05
C ASP A 211 -15.86 -1.10 0.77
N PHE A 212 -15.11 -1.02 -0.33
CA PHE A 212 -15.47 -1.66 -1.61
C PHE A 212 -15.59 -3.18 -1.55
N VAL A 213 -14.98 -3.83 -0.54
CA VAL A 213 -14.96 -5.30 -0.40
C VAL A 213 -15.81 -5.74 0.79
N ILE A 214 -15.64 -5.07 1.93
CA ILE A 214 -16.20 -5.50 3.22
C ILE A 214 -17.18 -4.50 3.86
N GLY A 215 -17.54 -3.41 3.15
CA GLY A 215 -18.58 -2.47 3.57
C GLY A 215 -19.96 -3.14 3.66
N TYR A 216 -20.68 -2.94 4.76
CA TYR A 216 -22.02 -3.56 4.91
C TYR A 216 -23.04 -3.05 3.87
N ASN A 217 -22.80 -1.86 3.31
CA ASN A 217 -23.63 -1.23 2.28
C ASN A 217 -23.05 -1.37 0.86
N ALA A 218 -21.90 -2.02 0.70
CA ALA A 218 -21.29 -2.29 -0.61
C ALA A 218 -22.21 -3.08 -1.56
N PRO A 219 -23.04 -4.04 -1.09
CA PRO A 219 -24.01 -4.71 -1.95
C PRO A 219 -24.97 -3.76 -2.67
N GLN A 220 -25.41 -2.71 -1.98
CA GLN A 220 -26.35 -1.73 -2.53
C GLN A 220 -25.64 -0.65 -3.33
N LEU A 221 -24.55 -0.09 -2.80
CA LEU A 221 -23.92 1.10 -3.38
C LEU A 221 -22.95 0.78 -4.53
N VAL A 222 -22.30 -0.38 -4.50
CA VAL A 222 -21.25 -0.76 -5.48
C VAL A 222 -21.69 -1.97 -6.30
N TYR A 223 -22.08 -3.06 -5.65
CA TYR A 223 -22.30 -4.32 -6.35
C TYR A 223 -23.58 -4.33 -7.19
N GLY A 224 -24.65 -3.67 -6.73
CA GLY A 224 -25.86 -3.47 -7.54
C GLY A 224 -25.57 -2.77 -8.87
N PRO A 225 -25.02 -1.54 -8.85
CA PRO A 225 -24.60 -0.84 -10.08
C PRO A 225 -23.61 -1.63 -10.94
N MET A 226 -22.66 -2.36 -10.32
CA MET A 226 -21.73 -3.22 -11.04
C MET A 226 -22.44 -4.36 -11.78
N VAL A 227 -23.41 -5.03 -11.14
CA VAL A 227 -24.21 -6.09 -11.78
C VAL A 227 -25.05 -5.51 -12.92
N ASP A 228 -25.67 -4.34 -12.72
CA ASP A 228 -26.43 -3.68 -13.78
C ASP A 228 -25.55 -3.33 -14.98
N PHE A 229 -24.32 -2.86 -14.74
CA PHE A 229 -23.32 -2.61 -15.78
C PHE A 229 -22.94 -3.89 -16.55
N LEU A 230 -22.70 -4.99 -15.84
CA LEU A 230 -22.36 -6.28 -16.41
C LEU A 230 -23.52 -6.93 -17.19
N GLN A 231 -24.77 -6.56 -16.89
CA GLN A 231 -25.93 -7.05 -17.66
C GLN A 231 -26.15 -6.27 -18.96
N ARG A 232 -25.63 -5.05 -19.06
CA ARG A 232 -25.71 -4.22 -20.29
C ARG A 232 -24.70 -4.61 -21.36
N HIS A 233 -23.64 -5.34 -21.01
CA HIS A 233 -22.50 -5.68 -21.88
C HIS A 233 -22.28 -7.19 -21.95
#